data_AF-A0A1S9V727-F1
#
_entry.id   AF-A0A1S9V727-F1
#
_cell.length_a   1.000
_cell.length_b   1.000
_cell.length_c   1.000
_cell.angle_alpha   90.00
_cell.angle_beta   90.00
_cell.angle_gamma   90.00
#
_symmetry.space_group_name_H-M   'P 1'
#
loop_
_entity.id
_entity.type
_entity.pdbx_description
1 polymer ?
#
loop_
_entity_poly.entity_id
_entity_poly.type
_entity_poly.pdbx_seq_one_letter_code
_entity_poly.pdbx_strand_id
1 'polypeptide(L)' 'MNTFLHNTIGVHEAASILNVSPGHVKNLCAQGKIVAKKIGKTWVIDRLGLRGVRIVHATSNNTRNYKTI' A
#
# COMPACT_ATOMS: atom_id res chain seq x y z
N MET A 1 27.15 4.38 4.83
CA MET A 1 25.91 5.04 4.35
C MET A 1 24.76 4.07 4.56
N ASN A 2 23.89 4.30 5.55
CA ASN A 2 22.89 3.34 6.01
C ASN A 2 21.61 3.49 5.15
N THR A 3 21.53 2.74 4.04
CA THR A 3 20.51 2.86 2.98
C THR A 3 19.17 2.19 3.29
N PHE A 4 19.02 1.58 4.47
CA PHE A 4 17.87 0.74 4.81
C PHE A 4 16.56 1.50 5.06
N LEU A 5 16.61 2.77 5.48
CA LEU A 5 15.40 3.52 5.85
C LEU A 5 14.71 4.23 4.68
N HIS A 6 15.36 4.30 3.51
CA HIS A 6 14.83 5.09 2.38
C HIS A 6 13.89 4.30 1.47
N ASN A 7 13.81 2.98 1.63
CA ASN A 7 13.02 2.11 0.74
C ASN A 7 11.68 1.67 1.32
N THR A 8 11.32 2.08 2.54
CA THR A 8 9.99 1.84 3.08
C THR A 8 9.10 3.06 2.88
N ILE A 9 7.93 2.85 2.30
CA ILE A 9 6.96 3.89 1.99
C ILE A 9 5.62 3.63 2.71
N GLY A 10 4.88 4.70 2.94
CA GLY A 10 3.54 4.63 3.51
C GLY A 10 2.48 4.22 2.48
N VAL A 11 1.26 3.98 2.97
CA VAL A 11 0.10 3.63 2.14
C VAL A 11 -0.20 4.67 1.06
N HIS A 12 -0.04 5.97 1.37
CA HIS A 12 -0.29 7.06 0.42
C HIS A 12 0.74 7.12 -0.71
N GLU A 13 2.02 6.95 -0.37
CA GLU A 13 3.11 6.89 -1.35
C GLU A 13 2.97 5.66 -2.26
N ALA A 14 2.67 4.50 -1.67
CA ALA A 14 2.42 3.28 -2.44
C ALA A 14 1.20 3.42 -3.37
N ALA A 15 0.15 4.10 -2.91
CA ALA A 15 -1.03 4.40 -3.70
C ALA A 15 -0.69 5.25 -4.94
N SER A 16 0.17 6.25 -4.78
CA SER A 16 0.66 7.09 -5.89
C SER A 16 1.49 6.28 -6.89
N ILE A 17 2.42 5.44 -6.42
CA ILE A 17 3.29 4.61 -7.27
C ILE A 17 2.49 3.56 -8.04
N LEU A 18 1.53 2.91 -7.37
CA LEU A 18 0.66 1.90 -7.97
C LEU A 18 -0.52 2.52 -8.75
N ASN A 19 -0.70 3.84 -8.66
CA ASN A 19 -1.84 4.57 -9.20
C ASN A 19 -3.21 3.99 -8.76
N VAL A 20 -3.32 3.62 -7.48
CA VAL A 20 -4.55 3.07 -6.88
C VAL A 20 -4.98 3.88 -5.67
N SER A 21 -6.20 3.66 -5.18
CA SER A 21 -6.65 4.32 -3.94
C SER A 21 -5.92 3.77 -2.70
N PRO A 22 -5.64 4.59 -1.67
CA PRO A 22 -5.03 4.15 -0.41
C PRO A 22 -5.81 3.02 0.31
N GLY A 23 -7.14 3.00 0.17
CA GLY A 23 -7.98 1.91 0.66
C GLY A 23 -7.71 0.59 -0.06
N HIS A 24 -7.49 0.65 -1.38
CA HIS A 24 -7.11 -0.51 -2.19
C HIS A 24 -5.73 -1.03 -1.76
N VAL A 25 -4.76 -0.14 -1.51
CA VAL A 25 -3.44 -0.53 -0.97
C VAL A 25 -3.57 -1.25 0.37
N LYS A 26 -4.40 -0.76 1.30
CA LYS A 26 -4.66 -1.45 2.58
C LYS A 26 -5.23 -2.85 2.37
N ASN A 27 -6.14 -3.00 1.41
CA ASN A 27 -6.69 -4.32 1.06
C ASN A 27 -5.62 -5.25 0.49
N LEU A 28 -4.72 -4.75 -0.36
CA LEU A 28 -3.60 -5.54 -0.89
C LEU A 28 -2.63 -5.96 0.21
N CYS A 29 -2.34 -5.06 1.16
CA CYS A 29 -1.53 -5.37 2.34
C CYS A 29 -2.19 -6.48 3.18
N ALA A 30 -3.51 -6.37 3.42
CA ALA A 30 -4.27 -7.36 4.19
C ALA A 30 -4.38 -8.72 3.47
N GLN A 31 -4.44 -8.71 2.13
CA GLN A 31 -4.46 -9.90 1.29
C GLN A 31 -3.07 -10.53 1.10
N GLY A 32 -1.99 -9.88 1.57
CA GLY A 32 -0.61 -10.37 1.36
C GLY A 32 -0.13 -10.29 -0.09
N LYS A 33 -0.80 -9.51 -0.95
CA LYS A 33 -0.41 -9.33 -2.37
C LYS A 33 0.79 -8.40 -2.54
N ILE A 34 1.06 -7.56 -1.55
CA ILE A 34 2.21 -6.66 -1.50
C ILE A 34 2.99 -6.90 -0.22
N VAL A 35 4.31 -6.82 -0.33
CA VAL A 35 5.22 -6.97 0.82
C VAL A 35 5.07 -5.74 1.71
N ALA A 36 4.25 -5.90 2.75
CA ALA A 36 3.95 -4.85 3.71
C ALA A 36 4.00 -5.41 5.13
N LYS A 37 4.55 -4.63 6.04
CA LYS A 37 4.58 -4.92 7.47
C LYS A 37 3.68 -3.96 8.21
N LYS A 38 2.76 -4.49 9.01
CA LYS A 38 1.95 -3.68 9.92
C LYS A 38 2.76 -3.37 11.17
N ILE A 39 2.94 -2.10 11.49
CA ILE A 39 3.62 -1.61 12.68
C ILE A 39 2.61 -0.74 13.44
N GLY A 40 2.03 -1.29 14.50
CA GLY A 40 0.95 -0.66 15.25
C GLY A 40 -0.28 -0.39 14.37
N LYS A 41 -0.60 0.89 14.14
CA LYS A 41 -1.73 1.35 13.30
C LYS A 41 -1.32 1.67 11.86
N THR A 42 -0.03 1.61 11.55
CA THR A 42 0.52 2.04 10.26
C THR A 42 0.98 0.83 9.46
N TRP A 43 0.72 0.85 8.15
CA TRP A 43 1.29 -0.11 7.22
C TRP A 43 2.54 0.49 6.60
N VAL A 44 3.64 -0.24 6.73
CA VAL A 44 4.93 0.09 6.15
C VAL A 44 5.15 -0.85 4.98
N ILE A 45 5.24 -0.30 3.78
CA ILE A 45 5.30 -1.06 2.53
C ILE A 45 6.72 -0.96 2.00
N ASP A 46 7.28 -2.08 1.55
CA ASP A 46 8.59 -2.08 0.95
C ASP A 46 8.53 -1.68 -0.53
N ARG A 47 9.25 -0.61 -0.89
CA ARG A 47 9.30 -0.07 -2.26
C ARG A 47 9.96 -1.03 -3.23
N LEU A 48 10.92 -1.84 -2.78
CA LEU A 48 11.56 -2.83 -3.66
C LEU A 48 10.60 -3.98 -3.95
N GLY A 49 9.86 -4.42 -2.94
CA GLY A 49 8.80 -5.41 -3.08
C GLY A 49 7.70 -4.98 -4.05
N LEU A 50 7.39 -3.68 -4.12
CA LEU A 50 6.41 -3.11 -5.06
C LEU A 50 6.85 -3.19 -6.52
N ARG A 51 8.16 -3.10 -6.80
CA ARG A 51 8.69 -3.07 -8.17
C ARG A 51 8.40 -4.36 -8.96
N GLY A 52 8.20 -5.48 -8.26
CA GLY A 52 7.82 -6.77 -8.86
C GLY A 52 6.30 -6.99 -8.97
N VAL A 53 5.48 -6.09 -8.40
CA VAL A 53 4.02 -6.26 -8.33
C VAL A 53 3.40 -5.65 -9.59
N ARG A 54 3.07 -6.49 -10.57
CA ARG A 54 2.22 -6.11 -11.70
C ARG A 54 0.75 -6.12 -11.26
N ILE A 55 0.24 -4.97 -10.83
CA ILE A 55 -1.22 -4.81 -10.64
C ILE A 55 -1.83 -4.64 -12.03
N VAL A 56 -2.31 -5.75 -12.61
CA VAL A 56 -3.22 -5.68 -13.74
C VAL A 56 -4.47 -4.94 -13.25
N HIS A 57 -4.88 -3.87 -13.94
CA HIS A 57 -5.95 -2.94 -13.54
C HIS A 57 -7.12 -3.67 -12.85
N ALA A 58 -7.10 -3.69 -11.52
CA ALA A 58 -8.22 -4.18 -10.71
C ALA A 58 -9.09 -2.96 -10.45
N THR A 59 -10.18 -2.88 -11.21
CA THR A 59 -11.16 -1.80 -11.15
C THR A 59 -11.66 -1.56 -9.72
N SER A 60 -11.78 -0.26 -9.41
CA SER A 60 -12.21 0.27 -8.13
C SER A 60 -13.67 -0.11 -7.81
N ASN A 61 -13.88 -1.08 -6.91
CA ASN A 61 -15.08 -1.12 -6.08
C ASN A 61 -14.77 -0.50 -4.72
N ASN A 62 -14.84 0.83 -4.66
CA ASN A 62 -14.64 1.62 -3.45
C ASN A 62 -16.00 2.06 -2.89
N THR A 63 -16.59 1.25 -2.00
CA THR A 63 -17.62 1.72 -1.09
C THR A 63 -16.92 2.50 0.03
N ARG A 64 -16.73 3.80 -0.16
CA ARG A 64 -16.32 4.71 0.92
C ARG A 64 -17.47 4.80 1.93
N ASN A 65 -17.42 4.02 3.01
CA ASN A 65 -18.18 4.36 4.21
C ASN A 65 -17.26 5.18 5.13
N TYR A 66 -17.25 6.49 4.89
CA TYR A 66 -16.83 7.44 5.91
C TYR A 66 -17.97 7.51 6.93
N LYS A 67 -17.98 6.65 7.95
CA LYS A 67 -18.78 6.96 9.13
C LYS A 67 -18.02 8.01 9.93
N THR A 68 -18.24 9.26 9.54
CA THR A 68 -18.14 10.41 10.42
C THR A 68 -19.25 10.28 11.47
N ILE A 69 -18.88 10.58 12.73
CA ILE A 69 -19.62 10.52 14.01
C ILE A 69 -19.95 9.14 14.60
#